data_AF-A0A194R4M1-F1
#
_entry.id   AF-A0A194R4M1-F1
#
_cell.length_a   1.000
_cell.length_b   1.000
_cell.length_c   1.000
_cell.angle_alpha   90.00
_cell.angle_beta   90.00
_cell.angle_gamma   90.00
#
_symmetry.space_group_name_H-M   'P 1'
#
loop_
_entity.id
_entity.type
_entity.pdbx_description
1 polymer ?
#
loop_
_entity_poly.entity_id
_entity_poly.type
_entity_poly.pdbx_seq_one_letter_code
_entity_poly.pdbx_strand_id
1 'polypeptide(L)'
;MTLIGAILNKAKSVESVSKKYSSPPPEIDNIPKRKRKKVIDKYKHVKPVVESSPPRYDAQILARNLPKWRRNIRDVMLENTRLVMAIKMTHFNRGRVDNYWTKRLHHTNIYYNNRVNFLKRVQRDNKALYTRLLNAIPRIATTAELERDWQRNRREILYKAVNKFVLFPPVPQETIEDAAFLKPPGVKRQRVYLSVRFRGGAVIGELKVELFDEVCPETCRLFLELLDGDTGYGYIGTCFFR
;
A
#
# COMPACT_ATOMS: atom_id res chain seq x y z
N MET A 1 -31.91 5.61 16.40
CA MET A 1 -30.43 5.50 16.39
C MET A 1 -29.91 6.00 15.06
N THR A 2 -29.40 7.23 15.00
CA THR A 2 -28.87 7.82 13.76
C THR A 2 -27.43 7.33 13.53
N LEU A 3 -27.02 7.25 12.26
CA LEU A 3 -25.65 6.86 11.87
C LEU A 3 -24.59 7.71 12.59
N ILE A 4 -24.90 8.99 12.78
CA ILE A 4 -24.06 9.98 13.50
C ILE A 4 -23.92 9.61 14.98
N GLY A 5 -25.01 9.18 15.63
CA GLY A 5 -24.97 8.72 17.03
C GLY A 5 -24.13 7.45 17.22
N ALA A 6 -24.17 6.53 16.26
CA ALA A 6 -23.34 5.31 16.29
C ALA A 6 -21.84 5.63 16.12
N ILE A 7 -21.50 6.61 15.29
CA ILE A 7 -20.10 7.05 15.08
C ILE A 7 -19.55 7.74 16.33
N LEU A 8 -20.33 8.63 16.95
CA LEU A 8 -19.90 9.33 18.16
C LEU A 8 -19.74 8.38 19.35
N ASN A 9 -20.61 7.37 19.49
CA ASN A 9 -20.47 6.36 20.53
C ASN A 9 -19.24 5.46 20.33
N LYS A 10 -18.88 5.18 19.06
CA LYS A 10 -17.68 4.39 18.71
C LYS A 10 -16.38 5.18 18.88
N ALA A 11 -16.42 6.50 18.70
CA ALA A 11 -15.27 7.37 18.98
C ALA A 11 -15.00 7.55 20.48
N LYS A 12 -16.03 7.39 21.33
CA LYS A 12 -15.91 7.46 22.80
C LYS A 12 -15.47 6.13 23.44
N SER A 13 -15.50 5.00 22.73
CA SER A 13 -15.03 3.74 23.27
C SER A 13 -13.49 3.69 23.27
N VAL A 14 -12.93 3.39 24.46
CA VAL A 14 -11.48 3.34 24.75
C VAL A 14 -10.74 2.33 23.86
N GLU A 15 -11.45 1.38 23.25
CA GLU A 15 -10.92 0.40 22.30
C GLU A 15 -10.35 1.00 21.00
N SER A 16 -10.73 2.24 20.64
CA SER A 16 -10.25 2.90 19.42
C SER A 16 -8.89 3.60 19.58
N VAL A 17 -8.47 3.89 20.82
CA VAL A 17 -7.21 4.61 21.10
C VAL A 17 -6.02 3.65 21.17
N SER A 18 -6.22 2.38 21.55
CA SER A 18 -5.14 1.39 21.68
C SER A 18 -4.82 0.60 20.40
N LYS A 19 -5.74 0.56 19.43
CA LYS A 19 -5.49 -0.08 18.13
C LYS A 19 -4.88 0.91 17.14
N LYS A 20 -3.57 1.15 17.26
CA LYS A 20 -2.76 1.64 16.14
C LYS A 20 -2.93 0.65 14.98
N TYR A 21 -3.52 1.10 13.87
CA TYR A 21 -3.51 0.33 12.63
C TYR A 21 -2.06 0.22 12.15
N SER A 22 -1.40 -0.91 12.40
CA SER A 22 -0.17 -1.23 11.69
C SER A 22 -0.51 -1.41 10.21
N SER A 23 0.09 -0.56 9.38
CA SER A 23 0.08 -0.73 7.94
C SER A 23 1.13 -1.79 7.57
N PRO A 24 0.87 -2.69 6.60
CA PRO A 24 -0.32 -2.74 5.75
C PRO A 24 -1.51 -3.47 6.43
N PRO A 25 -2.76 -3.19 6.01
CA PRO A 25 -3.94 -3.87 6.56
C PRO A 25 -3.82 -5.39 6.38
N PRO A 26 -4.25 -6.20 7.37
CA PRO A 26 -4.14 -7.65 7.29
C PRO A 26 -4.91 -8.16 6.07
N GLU A 27 -4.27 -9.03 5.29
CA GLU A 27 -4.89 -9.73 4.18
C GLU A 27 -6.12 -10.48 4.70
N ILE A 28 -7.26 -10.31 4.02
CA ILE A 28 -8.50 -11.01 4.40
C ILE A 28 -8.35 -12.46 3.97
N ASP A 29 -7.69 -13.27 4.80
CA ASP A 29 -7.39 -14.69 4.50
C ASP A 29 -8.65 -15.52 4.28
N ASN A 30 -9.80 -15.07 4.80
CA ASN A 30 -11.05 -15.81 4.76
C ASN A 30 -12.16 -15.02 4.05
N ILE A 31 -12.11 -15.00 2.72
CA ILE A 31 -13.30 -14.72 1.91
C ILE A 31 -14.33 -15.82 2.23
N PRO A 32 -15.52 -15.50 2.77
CA PRO A 32 -16.53 -16.51 3.08
C PRO A 32 -16.95 -17.21 1.78
N LYS A 33 -16.52 -18.47 1.62
CA LYS A 33 -16.89 -19.31 0.47
C LYS A 33 -18.41 -19.45 0.46
N ARG A 34 -19.08 -18.77 -0.48
CA ARG A 34 -20.52 -18.98 -0.74
C ARG A 34 -20.76 -20.48 -0.93
N LYS A 35 -21.55 -21.08 -0.03
CA LYS A 35 -21.98 -22.48 -0.14
C LYS A 35 -22.80 -22.64 -1.43
N ARG A 36 -22.17 -23.10 -2.51
CA ARG A 36 -22.87 -23.50 -3.74
C ARG A 36 -23.65 -24.78 -3.40
N LYS A 37 -24.96 -24.80 -3.62
CA LYS A 37 -25.76 -26.03 -3.55
C LYS A 37 -25.11 -27.05 -4.49
N LYS A 38 -24.70 -28.21 -3.98
CA LYS A 38 -24.22 -29.32 -4.81
C LYS A 38 -25.42 -29.78 -5.64
N VAL A 39 -25.42 -29.46 -6.93
CA VAL A 39 -26.35 -30.06 -7.88
C VAL A 39 -25.96 -31.53 -7.98
N ILE A 40 -26.85 -32.42 -7.52
CA ILE A 40 -26.64 -33.87 -7.60
C ILE A 40 -27.07 -34.28 -9.00
N ASP A 41 -26.11 -34.43 -9.90
CA ASP A 41 -26.37 -34.88 -11.27
C ASP A 41 -26.74 -36.37 -11.26
N LYS A 42 -28.06 -36.64 -11.14
CA LYS A 42 -28.65 -37.99 -11.10
C LYS A 42 -28.22 -38.90 -12.26
N TYR A 43 -27.73 -38.34 -13.37
CA TYR A 43 -27.38 -39.10 -14.58
C TYR A 43 -25.88 -39.08 -14.89
N LYS A 44 -25.02 -38.68 -13.95
CA LYS A 44 -23.56 -38.63 -14.19
C LYS A 44 -22.94 -39.98 -14.58
N HIS A 45 -23.58 -41.08 -14.21
CA HIS A 45 -23.16 -42.45 -14.53
C HIS A 45 -23.65 -42.94 -15.90
N VAL A 46 -24.56 -42.22 -16.55
CA VAL A 46 -25.08 -42.59 -17.87
C VAL A 46 -24.10 -42.09 -18.92
N LYS A 47 -23.44 -43.02 -19.62
CA LYS A 47 -22.61 -42.66 -20.78
C LYS A 47 -23.52 -42.09 -21.86
N PRO A 48 -23.28 -40.87 -22.37
CA PRO A 48 -24.10 -40.30 -23.42
C PRO A 48 -23.95 -41.13 -24.70
N VAL A 49 -25.07 -41.46 -25.36
CA VAL A 49 -25.09 -42.18 -26.65
C VAL A 49 -24.37 -41.38 -27.74
N VAL A 50 -24.43 -40.05 -27.64
CA VAL A 50 -23.75 -39.11 -28.54
C VAL A 50 -22.62 -38.45 -27.75
N GLU A 51 -21.39 -38.66 -28.20
CA GLU A 51 -20.22 -38.03 -27.60
C GLU A 51 -20.30 -36.51 -27.81
N SER A 52 -20.51 -35.76 -26.72
CA SER A 52 -20.55 -34.29 -26.72
C SER A 52 -19.17 -33.67 -26.51
N SER A 53 -18.13 -34.50 -26.39
CA SER A 53 -16.75 -34.03 -26.33
C SER A 53 -16.40 -33.36 -27.68
N PRO A 54 -15.61 -32.27 -27.67
CA PRO A 54 -15.07 -31.76 -28.91
C PRO A 54 -14.26 -32.87 -29.58
N PRO A 55 -14.33 -33.01 -30.93
CA PRO A 55 -13.55 -34.02 -31.64
C PRO A 55 -12.09 -33.90 -31.26
N ARG A 56 -11.44 -35.06 -31.02
CA ARG A 56 -10.01 -35.10 -30.66
C ARG A 56 -9.21 -34.38 -31.75
N TYR A 57 -8.26 -33.56 -31.32
CA TYR A 57 -7.40 -32.82 -32.25
C TYR A 57 -6.62 -33.81 -33.12
N ASP A 58 -6.83 -33.73 -34.44
CA ASP A 58 -6.11 -34.51 -35.43
C ASP A 58 -5.41 -33.55 -36.39
N ALA A 59 -4.08 -33.55 -36.33
CA ALA A 59 -3.22 -32.68 -37.13
C ALA A 59 -3.36 -32.95 -38.63
N GLN A 60 -3.69 -34.18 -39.04
CA GLN A 60 -3.87 -34.53 -40.45
C GLN A 60 -5.17 -33.95 -41.01
N ILE A 61 -6.26 -34.00 -40.23
CA ILE A 61 -7.55 -33.37 -40.58
C ILE A 61 -7.38 -31.85 -40.68
N LEU A 62 -6.61 -31.24 -39.78
CA LEU A 62 -6.29 -29.82 -39.81
C LEU A 62 -5.56 -29.44 -41.11
N ALA A 63 -4.46 -30.13 -41.42
CA ALA A 63 -3.64 -29.84 -42.59
C ALA A 63 -4.43 -30.00 -43.90
N ARG A 64 -5.25 -31.06 -44.01
CA ARG A 64 -6.11 -31.31 -45.18
C ARG A 64 -7.15 -30.21 -45.40
N ASN A 65 -7.73 -29.70 -44.32
CA ASN A 65 -8.81 -28.71 -44.40
C ASN A 65 -8.32 -27.25 -44.37
N LEU A 66 -7.07 -27.00 -43.99
CA LEU A 66 -6.49 -25.65 -43.92
C LEU A 66 -6.69 -24.82 -45.20
N PRO A 67 -6.48 -25.35 -46.42
CA PRO A 67 -6.69 -24.58 -47.64
C PRO A 67 -8.18 -24.26 -47.87
N LYS A 68 -9.09 -25.14 -47.44
CA LYS A 68 -10.53 -24.93 -47.52
C LYS A 68 -10.97 -23.87 -46.52
N TRP A 69 -10.51 -23.95 -45.27
CA TRP A 69 -10.83 -22.95 -44.25
C TRP A 69 -10.27 -21.58 -44.58
N ARG A 70 -9.04 -21.51 -45.12
CA ARG A 70 -8.46 -20.25 -45.60
C ARG A 70 -9.34 -19.60 -46.69
N ARG A 71 -9.83 -20.39 -47.65
CA ARG A 71 -10.77 -19.93 -48.68
C ARG A 71 -12.07 -19.44 -48.05
N ASN A 72 -12.70 -20.26 -47.21
CA ASN A 72 -13.94 -19.87 -46.54
C ASN A 72 -13.80 -18.58 -45.72
N ILE A 73 -12.70 -18.41 -44.98
CA ILE A 73 -12.44 -17.19 -44.20
C ILE A 73 -12.31 -15.99 -45.14
N ARG A 74 -11.58 -16.15 -46.26
CA ARG A 74 -11.43 -15.10 -47.26
C ARG A 74 -12.79 -14.72 -47.86
N ASP A 75 -13.60 -15.70 -48.23
CA ASP A 75 -14.91 -15.50 -48.85
C ASP A 75 -15.85 -14.79 -47.87
N VAL A 76 -15.92 -15.23 -46.62
CA VAL A 76 -16.70 -14.58 -45.54
C VAL A 76 -16.24 -13.14 -45.30
N MET A 77 -14.94 -12.88 -45.30
CA MET A 77 -14.42 -11.51 -45.15
C MET A 77 -14.80 -10.63 -46.35
N LEU A 78 -14.80 -11.20 -47.55
CA LEU A 78 -15.16 -10.48 -48.77
C LEU A 78 -16.67 -10.19 -48.81
N GLU A 79 -17.50 -11.12 -48.35
CA GLU A 79 -18.94 -10.90 -48.16
C GLU A 79 -19.22 -9.83 -47.09
N ASN A 80 -18.55 -9.91 -45.94
CA ASN A 80 -18.71 -8.93 -44.86
C ASN A 80 -18.30 -7.53 -45.30
N THR A 81 -17.17 -7.41 -46.02
CA THR A 81 -16.71 -6.11 -46.54
C THR A 81 -17.69 -5.54 -47.57
N ARG A 82 -18.21 -6.36 -48.49
CA ARG A 82 -19.28 -5.95 -49.42
C ARG A 82 -20.52 -5.47 -48.69
N LEU A 83 -20.96 -6.20 -47.65
CA LEU A 83 -22.12 -5.84 -46.85
C LEU A 83 -21.92 -4.51 -46.11
N VAL A 84 -20.75 -4.30 -45.50
CA VAL A 84 -20.42 -3.03 -44.83
C VAL A 84 -20.38 -1.87 -45.84
N MET A 85 -19.80 -2.07 -47.03
CA MET A 85 -19.82 -1.05 -48.09
C MET A 85 -21.24 -0.75 -48.56
N ALA A 86 -22.08 -1.77 -48.73
CA ALA A 86 -23.48 -1.58 -49.10
C ALA A 86 -24.25 -0.78 -48.03
N ILE A 87 -24.10 -1.14 -46.74
CA ILE A 87 -24.68 -0.40 -45.61
C ILE A 87 -24.22 1.05 -45.62
N LYS A 88 -22.91 1.28 -45.80
CA LYS A 88 -22.32 2.62 -45.89
C LYS A 88 -22.96 3.43 -47.01
N MET A 89 -23.06 2.88 -48.22
CA MET A 89 -23.70 3.54 -49.36
C MET A 89 -25.18 3.84 -49.10
N THR A 90 -25.94 2.89 -48.56
CA THR A 90 -27.36 3.11 -48.23
C THR A 90 -27.57 4.19 -47.17
N HIS A 91 -26.69 4.25 -46.16
CA HIS A 91 -26.72 5.29 -45.14
C HIS A 91 -26.44 6.68 -45.72
N PHE A 92 -25.42 6.80 -46.59
CA PHE A 92 -25.12 8.07 -47.28
C PHE A 92 -26.27 8.52 -48.20
N ASN A 93 -26.94 7.56 -48.86
CA ASN A 93 -28.09 7.83 -49.73
C ASN A 93 -29.40 8.05 -48.94
N ARG A 94 -29.36 8.21 -47.61
CA ARG A 94 -30.52 8.33 -46.71
C ARG A 94 -31.54 7.18 -46.85
N GLY A 95 -31.14 6.06 -47.44
CA GLY A 95 -31.95 4.86 -47.56
C GLY A 95 -32.15 4.20 -46.19
N ARG A 96 -33.29 3.55 -45.98
CA ARG A 96 -33.52 2.69 -44.81
C ARG A 96 -32.90 1.32 -45.10
N VAL A 97 -32.11 0.82 -44.16
CA VAL A 97 -31.60 -0.56 -44.19
C VAL A 97 -32.66 -1.44 -43.50
N ASP A 98 -33.30 -2.31 -44.26
CA ASP A 98 -34.24 -3.27 -43.70
C ASP A 98 -33.49 -4.20 -42.73
N ASN A 99 -33.88 -4.13 -41.46
CA ASN A 99 -33.28 -4.89 -40.36
C ASN A 99 -34.07 -6.16 -40.01
N TYR A 100 -35.10 -6.47 -40.80
CA TYR A 100 -35.97 -7.61 -40.61
C TYR A 100 -35.79 -8.62 -41.75
N TRP A 101 -35.93 -9.89 -41.39
CA TRP A 101 -35.81 -10.98 -42.36
C TRP A 101 -37.13 -11.09 -43.12
N THR A 102 -37.10 -10.94 -44.44
CA THR A 102 -38.28 -11.13 -45.31
C THR A 102 -38.76 -12.58 -45.36
N LYS A 103 -37.88 -13.54 -45.02
CA LYS A 103 -38.22 -14.96 -44.90
C LYS A 103 -38.11 -15.41 -43.45
N ARG A 104 -39.09 -16.18 -42.98
CA ARG A 104 -39.06 -16.80 -41.65
C ARG A 104 -37.91 -17.80 -41.61
N LEU A 105 -36.95 -17.57 -40.71
CA LEU A 105 -35.86 -18.50 -40.44
C LEU A 105 -36.41 -19.85 -39.96
N HIS A 106 -35.69 -20.94 -40.27
CA HIS A 106 -36.03 -22.28 -39.82
C HIS A 106 -36.27 -22.33 -38.29
N HIS A 107 -37.25 -23.12 -37.87
CA HIS A 107 -37.81 -23.18 -36.51
C HIS A 107 -36.78 -23.35 -35.37
N THR A 108 -35.63 -23.94 -35.62
CA THR A 108 -34.55 -24.14 -34.64
C THR A 108 -33.48 -23.06 -34.73
N ASN A 109 -33.86 -21.79 -34.54
CA ASN A 109 -32.94 -20.66 -34.58
C ASN A 109 -32.09 -20.51 -33.29
N ILE A 110 -31.73 -21.64 -32.67
CA ILE A 110 -31.08 -21.73 -31.36
C ILE A 110 -29.72 -21.02 -31.40
N TYR A 111 -28.92 -21.24 -32.45
CA TYR A 111 -27.60 -20.62 -32.60
C TYR A 111 -27.67 -19.10 -32.74
N TYR A 112 -28.61 -18.59 -33.55
CA TYR A 112 -28.83 -17.15 -33.70
C TYR A 112 -29.31 -16.53 -32.39
N ASN A 113 -30.31 -17.13 -31.74
CA ASN A 113 -30.83 -16.64 -30.47
C ASN A 113 -29.76 -16.66 -29.36
N ASN A 114 -28.94 -17.71 -29.32
CA ASN A 114 -27.79 -17.78 -28.42
C ASN A 114 -26.76 -16.68 -28.71
N ARG A 115 -26.49 -16.40 -29.99
CA ARG A 115 -25.58 -15.32 -30.41
C ARG A 115 -26.13 -13.95 -30.04
N VAL A 116 -27.41 -13.69 -30.28
CA VAL A 116 -28.10 -12.44 -29.89
C VAL A 116 -28.05 -12.28 -28.36
N ASN A 117 -28.35 -13.33 -27.60
CA ASN A 117 -28.30 -13.32 -26.13
C ASN A 117 -26.88 -13.13 -25.60
N PHE A 118 -25.87 -13.66 -26.29
CA PHE A 118 -24.46 -13.41 -26.00
C PHE A 118 -24.12 -11.93 -26.20
N LEU A 119 -24.46 -11.35 -27.36
CA LEU A 119 -24.18 -9.94 -27.65
C LEU A 119 -24.90 -8.99 -26.67
N LYS A 120 -26.15 -9.30 -26.30
CA LYS A 120 -26.88 -8.56 -25.25
C LYS A 120 -26.20 -8.63 -23.89
N ARG A 121 -25.56 -9.76 -23.53
CA ARG A 121 -24.77 -9.88 -22.30
C ARG A 121 -23.52 -9.01 -22.37
N VAL A 122 -22.74 -9.14 -23.45
CA VAL A 122 -21.55 -8.32 -23.67
C VAL A 122 -21.86 -6.83 -23.60
N GLN A 123 -22.96 -6.38 -24.20
CA GLN A 123 -23.40 -4.99 -24.13
C GLN A 123 -23.69 -4.53 -22.69
N ARG A 124 -24.36 -5.37 -21.89
CA ARG A 124 -24.63 -5.07 -20.47
C ARG A 124 -23.35 -4.98 -19.66
N ASP A 125 -22.42 -5.91 -19.87
CA ASP A 125 -21.15 -5.94 -19.17
C ASP A 125 -20.28 -4.72 -19.53
N ASN A 126 -20.23 -4.35 -20.81
CA ASN A 126 -19.55 -3.13 -21.27
C ASN A 126 -20.16 -1.87 -20.65
N LYS A 127 -21.49 -1.78 -20.58
CA LYS A 127 -22.18 -0.66 -19.94
C LYS A 127 -21.84 -0.58 -18.45
N ALA A 128 -21.81 -1.71 -17.75
CA ALA A 128 -21.45 -1.78 -16.34
C ALA A 128 -19.98 -1.41 -16.08
N LEU A 129 -19.07 -1.78 -16.98
CA LEU A 129 -17.67 -1.38 -16.90
C LEU A 129 -17.52 0.13 -17.14
N TYR A 130 -18.19 0.66 -18.16
CA TYR A 130 -18.19 2.09 -18.45
C TYR A 130 -18.70 2.93 -17.28
N THR A 131 -19.83 2.55 -16.66
CA THR A 131 -20.35 3.26 -15.48
C THR A 131 -19.39 3.18 -14.29
N ARG A 132 -18.68 2.06 -14.12
CA ARG A 132 -17.62 1.95 -13.09
C ARG A 132 -16.46 2.90 -13.38
N LEU A 133 -16.01 3.01 -14.62
CA LEU A 133 -14.92 3.92 -14.99
C LEU A 133 -15.31 5.38 -14.75
N LEU A 134 -16.52 5.78 -15.13
CA LEU A 134 -17.02 7.14 -14.88
C LEU A 134 -17.13 7.47 -13.38
N ASN A 135 -17.58 6.50 -12.58
CA ASN A 135 -17.79 6.70 -11.15
C ASN A 135 -16.54 6.40 -10.31
N ALA A 136 -15.46 5.90 -10.92
CA ALA A 136 -14.23 5.63 -10.20
C ALA A 136 -13.54 6.95 -9.88
N ILE A 137 -13.52 7.30 -8.60
CA ILE A 137 -12.70 8.41 -8.11
C ILE A 137 -11.23 8.03 -8.34
N PRO A 138 -10.41 8.89 -8.98
CA PRO A 138 -9.00 8.61 -9.15
C PRO A 138 -8.35 8.42 -7.77
N ARG A 139 -7.49 7.41 -7.62
CA ARG A 139 -6.71 7.19 -6.40
C ARG A 139 -5.67 8.29 -6.12
N ILE A 140 -5.54 9.24 -7.04
CA ILE A 140 -4.58 10.32 -6.99
C ILE A 140 -5.25 11.45 -6.21
N ALA A 141 -4.53 12.02 -5.25
CA ALA A 141 -4.98 13.20 -4.52
C ALA A 141 -5.30 14.33 -5.50
N THR A 142 -6.40 15.03 -5.25
CA THR A 142 -6.78 16.16 -6.09
C THR A 142 -5.79 17.31 -5.92
N THR A 143 -5.65 18.16 -6.94
CA THR A 143 -4.79 19.35 -6.87
C THR A 143 -5.16 20.25 -5.68
N ALA A 144 -6.45 20.35 -5.36
CA ALA A 144 -6.96 21.12 -4.22
C ALA A 144 -6.58 20.50 -2.86
N GLU A 145 -6.47 19.18 -2.75
CA GLU A 145 -5.97 18.50 -1.54
C GLU A 145 -4.47 18.71 -1.37
N LEU A 146 -3.71 18.54 -2.44
CA LEU A 146 -2.26 18.78 -2.45
C LEU A 146 -1.91 20.22 -2.06
N GLU A 147 -2.68 21.20 -2.54
CA GLU A 147 -2.48 22.61 -2.17
C GLU A 147 -2.77 22.86 -0.68
N ARG A 148 -3.81 22.22 -0.12
CA ARG A 148 -4.11 22.29 1.32
C ARG A 148 -2.99 21.70 2.16
N ASP A 149 -2.47 20.54 1.76
CA ASP A 149 -1.36 19.87 2.43
C ASP A 149 -0.07 20.69 2.33
N TRP A 150 0.19 21.28 1.16
CA TRP A 150 1.32 22.19 0.96
C TRP A 150 1.25 23.40 1.89
N GLN A 151 0.10 24.06 1.98
CA GLN A 151 -0.08 25.19 2.87
C GLN A 151 0.12 24.82 4.35
N ARG A 152 -0.33 23.63 4.77
CA ARG A 152 -0.08 23.12 6.12
C ARG A 152 1.41 22.90 6.35
N ASN A 153 2.08 22.18 5.45
CA ASN A 153 3.51 21.90 5.56
C ASN A 153 4.35 23.18 5.57
N ARG A 154 4.02 24.14 4.70
CA ARG A 154 4.69 25.45 4.66
C ARG A 154 4.59 26.18 6.00
N ARG A 155 3.40 26.18 6.64
CA ARG A 155 3.23 26.79 7.97
C ARG A 155 4.04 26.07 9.03
N GLU A 156 4.08 24.74 9.01
CA GLU A 156 4.89 23.96 9.95
C GLU A 156 6.39 24.21 9.76
N ILE A 157 6.86 24.28 8.52
CA ILE A 157 8.27 24.55 8.21
C ILE A 157 8.65 25.93 8.75
N LEU A 158 7.85 26.95 8.47
CA LEU A 158 8.07 28.30 8.99
C LEU A 158 8.07 28.32 10.52
N TYR A 159 7.08 27.69 11.16
CA TYR A 159 7.00 27.59 12.62
C TYR A 159 8.22 26.89 13.22
N LYS A 160 8.65 25.76 12.65
CA LYS A 160 9.82 25.00 13.11
C LYS A 160 11.13 25.74 12.84
N ALA A 161 11.23 26.51 11.76
CA ALA A 161 12.42 27.30 11.44
C ALA A 161 12.60 28.51 12.38
N VAL A 162 11.50 29.12 12.84
CA VAL A 162 11.54 30.20 13.84
C VAL A 162 11.91 29.67 15.22
N ASN A 163 11.46 28.46 15.55
CA ASN A 163 11.79 27.85 16.83
C ASN A 163 13.26 27.42 16.88
N LYS A 164 13.89 27.64 18.04
CA LYS A 164 15.28 27.22 18.27
C LYS A 164 15.40 25.72 18.04
N PHE A 165 16.26 25.32 17.11
CA PHE A 165 16.56 23.91 16.86
C PHE A 165 17.26 23.33 18.09
N VAL A 166 16.53 22.55 18.88
CA VAL A 166 17.03 21.91 20.09
C VAL A 166 17.23 20.43 19.78
N LEU A 167 18.48 20.06 19.48
CA LEU A 167 18.89 18.74 19.01
C LEU A 167 18.71 17.65 20.09
N PHE A 168 18.76 18.05 21.35
CA PHE A 168 18.47 17.24 22.53
C PHE A 168 17.47 17.98 23.39
N PRO A 169 16.35 17.35 23.80
CA PRO A 169 15.36 18.04 24.60
C PRO A 169 16.04 18.56 25.89
N PRO A 170 15.70 19.76 26.38
CA PRO A 170 16.25 20.31 27.62
C PRO A 170 15.58 19.61 28.80
N VAL A 171 15.61 18.27 28.80
CA VAL A 171 15.13 17.46 29.90
C VAL A 171 16.14 17.66 31.03
N PRO A 172 15.66 17.98 32.24
CA PRO A 172 16.52 18.17 33.40
C PRO A 172 17.44 16.96 33.58
N GLN A 173 18.70 17.26 33.92
CA GLN A 173 19.71 16.29 34.32
C GLN A 173 19.06 15.22 35.21
N GLU A 174 19.02 13.97 34.74
CA GLU A 174 18.82 12.85 35.65
C GLU A 174 20.04 12.83 36.57
N THR A 175 19.93 13.44 37.75
CA THR A 175 20.84 13.18 38.87
C THR A 175 20.65 11.72 39.23
N ILE A 176 21.50 10.87 38.66
CA ILE A 176 21.68 9.47 39.08
C ILE A 176 22.44 9.53 40.42
N GLU A 177 21.79 10.05 41.46
CA GLU A 177 22.31 10.00 42.82
C GLU A 177 21.81 8.71 43.45
N ASP A 178 22.65 7.67 43.42
CA ASP A 178 22.39 6.45 44.17
C ASP A 178 22.65 6.71 45.66
N ALA A 179 21.67 6.34 46.50
CA ALA A 179 21.67 6.57 47.94
C ALA A 179 22.89 5.95 48.64
N ALA A 180 23.50 4.91 48.05
CA ALA A 180 24.73 4.31 48.56
C ALA A 180 25.94 5.26 48.56
N PHE A 181 25.94 6.29 47.72
CA PHE A 181 27.06 7.21 47.55
C PHE A 181 26.89 8.55 48.28
N LEU A 182 25.85 8.70 49.10
CA LEU A 182 25.66 9.89 49.91
C LEU A 182 26.88 10.14 50.82
N LYS A 183 27.28 11.41 50.93
CA LYS A 183 28.42 11.80 51.76
C LYS A 183 28.16 11.49 53.25
N PRO A 184 29.14 10.91 53.98
CA PRO A 184 29.08 10.83 55.42
C PRO A 184 29.02 12.23 56.04
N PRO A 185 28.37 12.39 57.21
CA PRO A 185 28.32 13.69 57.89
C PRO A 185 29.74 14.16 58.25
N GLY A 186 30.09 15.38 57.84
CA GLY A 186 31.39 16.01 58.13
C GLY A 186 32.48 15.83 57.07
N VAL A 187 32.26 14.99 56.04
CA VAL A 187 33.23 14.80 54.95
C VAL A 187 32.97 15.78 53.81
N LYS A 188 34.02 16.48 53.35
CA LYS A 188 33.99 17.34 52.17
C LYS A 188 34.70 16.61 51.02
N ARG A 189 33.95 16.28 49.97
CA ARG A 189 34.48 15.66 48.75
C ARG A 189 34.75 16.69 47.66
N GLN A 190 35.85 16.54 46.94
CA GLN A 190 36.19 17.38 45.80
C GLN A 190 35.29 17.04 44.59
N ARG A 191 34.92 18.06 43.83
CA ARG A 191 34.11 17.92 42.61
C ARG A 191 34.87 18.47 41.42
N VAL A 192 34.88 17.71 40.34
CA VAL A 192 35.54 18.06 39.08
C VAL A 192 34.55 18.06 37.93
N TYR A 193 34.83 18.87 36.92
CA TYR A 193 33.95 19.10 35.77
C TYR A 193 34.70 18.74 34.50
N LEU A 194 34.11 17.85 33.70
CA LEU A 194 34.68 17.31 32.48
C LEU A 194 33.82 17.74 31.29
N SER A 195 34.35 18.62 30.44
CA SER A 195 33.66 19.03 29.21
C SER A 195 33.77 17.93 28.14
N VAL A 196 32.64 17.38 27.69
CA VAL A 196 32.59 16.31 26.69
C VAL A 196 32.17 16.89 25.33
N ARG A 197 32.88 16.51 24.27
CA ARG A 197 32.59 16.93 22.89
C ARG A 197 32.66 15.77 21.91
N PHE A 198 31.92 15.86 20.81
CA PHE A 198 32.14 14.96 19.67
C PHE A 198 33.47 15.31 18.98
N ARG A 199 34.18 14.30 18.48
CA ARG A 199 35.40 14.52 17.69
C ARG A 199 35.04 15.30 16.42
N GLY A 200 35.57 16.52 16.31
CA GLY A 200 35.25 17.44 15.20
C GLY A 200 33.87 18.11 15.30
N GLY A 201 33.17 18.00 16.44
CA GLY A 201 31.83 18.55 16.66
C GLY A 201 31.75 19.54 17.83
N ALA A 202 30.54 19.99 18.12
CA ALA A 202 30.23 20.88 19.23
C ALA A 202 30.36 20.19 20.60
N VAL A 203 30.55 21.00 21.65
CA VAL A 203 30.50 20.54 23.05
C VAL A 203 29.10 20.01 23.34
N ILE A 204 29.03 18.78 23.83
CA ILE A 204 27.78 18.08 24.16
C ILE A 204 27.26 18.55 25.52
N GLY A 205 28.18 18.74 26.48
CA GLY A 205 27.86 19.15 27.84
C GLY A 205 29.02 18.91 28.80
N GLU A 206 28.71 19.02 30.09
CA GLU A 206 29.67 18.85 31.19
C GLU A 206 29.27 17.68 32.08
N LEU A 207 30.22 16.79 32.35
CA LEU A 207 30.10 15.71 33.33
C LEU A 207 30.66 16.20 34.65
N LYS A 208 29.82 16.21 35.69
CA LYS A 208 30.23 16.54 37.06
C LYS A 208 30.54 15.25 37.82
N VAL A 209 31.77 15.11 38.30
CA VAL A 209 32.25 13.93 39.02
C VAL A 209 32.63 14.34 40.44
N GLU A 210 32.20 13.57 41.43
CA GLU A 210 32.57 13.73 42.84
C GLU A 210 33.58 12.65 43.21
N LEU A 211 34.71 13.05 43.83
CA LEU A 211 35.81 12.16 44.18
C LEU A 211 35.71 11.71 45.64
N PHE A 212 36.00 10.43 45.88
CA PHE A 212 35.90 9.80 47.19
C PHE A 212 37.27 9.77 47.89
N ASP A 213 37.81 10.95 48.17
CA ASP A 213 39.15 11.12 48.77
C ASP A 213 39.30 10.36 50.09
N GLU A 214 38.21 10.22 50.85
CA GLU A 214 38.21 9.49 52.12
C GLU A 214 38.32 7.97 51.97
N VAL A 215 38.01 7.43 50.79
CA VAL A 215 38.06 5.99 50.51
C VAL A 215 39.33 5.62 49.76
N CYS A 216 39.68 6.38 48.73
CA CYS A 216 40.80 6.09 47.83
C CYS A 216 41.62 7.34 47.48
N PRO A 217 42.37 7.90 48.45
CA PRO A 217 43.08 9.17 48.28
C PRO A 217 44.15 9.12 47.18
N GLU A 218 44.88 8.01 47.07
CA GLU A 218 45.92 7.85 46.03
C GLU A 218 45.33 7.82 44.62
N THR A 219 44.18 7.16 44.45
CA THR A 219 43.48 7.09 43.16
C THR A 219 42.93 8.46 42.77
N CYS A 220 42.33 9.18 43.72
CA CYS A 220 41.80 10.52 43.48
C CYS A 220 42.91 11.51 43.15
N ARG A 221 44.07 11.43 43.83
CA ARG A 221 45.25 12.23 43.51
C ARG A 221 45.77 11.98 42.10
N LEU A 222 45.96 10.72 41.71
CA LEU A 222 46.37 10.37 40.34
C LEU A 222 45.35 10.86 39.31
N PHE A 223 44.05 10.74 39.61
CA PHE A 223 43.01 11.23 38.72
C PHE A 223 43.06 12.75 38.53
N LEU A 224 43.28 13.51 39.61
CA LEU A 224 43.47 14.96 39.56
C LEU A 224 44.72 15.35 38.76
N GLU A 225 45.84 14.69 38.99
CA GLU A 225 47.09 14.92 38.24
C GLU A 225 46.90 14.70 36.73
N LEU A 226 46.11 13.69 36.34
CA LEU A 226 45.77 13.42 34.94
C LEU A 226 44.76 14.41 34.34
N LEU A 227 43.96 15.09 35.17
CA LEU A 227 43.04 16.13 34.72
C LEU A 227 43.75 17.46 34.47
N ASP A 228 44.70 17.83 35.34
CA ASP A 228 45.48 19.06 35.21
C ASP A 228 46.40 19.02 33.99
N GLY A 229 46.98 17.85 33.68
CA GLY A 229 47.78 17.64 32.46
C GLY A 229 49.17 18.30 32.46
N ASP A 230 49.59 18.86 33.60
CA ASP A 230 50.87 19.56 33.78
C ASP A 230 52.11 18.70 33.55
N THR A 231 51.97 17.38 33.61
CA THR A 231 53.07 16.41 33.46
C THR A 231 53.32 15.94 32.03
N GLY A 232 52.60 16.50 31.04
CA GLY A 232 52.72 16.14 29.62
C GLY A 232 51.92 14.90 29.21
N TYR A 233 51.20 14.29 30.15
CA TYR A 233 50.23 13.23 29.93
C TYR A 233 48.94 13.56 30.72
N GLY A 234 47.78 13.23 30.16
CA GLY A 234 46.50 13.55 30.81
C GLY A 234 45.28 13.19 29.96
N TYR A 235 44.09 13.49 30.49
CA TYR A 235 42.81 13.17 29.85
C TYR A 235 42.38 14.18 28.79
N ILE A 236 42.97 15.39 28.77
CA ILE A 236 42.61 16.45 27.82
C ILE A 236 42.87 15.96 26.39
N GLY A 237 41.82 15.95 25.57
CA GLY A 237 41.89 15.51 24.17
C GLY A 237 41.85 14.01 23.95
N THR A 238 41.76 13.20 25.01
CA THR A 238 41.50 11.75 24.89
C THR A 238 40.03 11.47 24.58
N CYS A 239 39.71 10.24 24.20
CA CYS A 239 38.36 9.83 23.85
C CYS A 239 37.86 8.67 24.72
N PHE A 240 36.57 8.68 25.03
CA PHE A 240 35.88 7.48 25.51
C PHE A 240 35.81 6.48 24.37
N PHE A 241 36.55 5.37 24.49
CA PHE A 241 36.68 4.37 23.43
C PHE A 241 35.65 3.22 23.56
N ARG A 242 34.98 3.11 24.71
CA ARG A 242 34.01 2.06 25.01
C ARG A 242 32.89 2.60 25.89
#